data_AF-A0A973PH18-F1
#
_entry.id   AF-A0A973PH18-F1
#
_cell.length_a   1.000
_cell.length_b   1.000
_cell.length_c   1.000
_cell.angle_alpha   90.00
_cell.angle_beta   90.00
_cell.angle_gamma   90.00
#
_symmetry.space_group_name_H-M   'P 1'
#
loop_
_entity.id
_entity.type
_entity.pdbx_description
1 polymer ?
#
loop_
_entity_poly.entity_id
_entity_poly.type
_entity_poly.pdbx_seq_one_letter_code
_entity_poly.pdbx_strand_id
1 'polypeptide(L)'
;MNADDVLRRIDGGSVDGLVAYVKKLGGDERREVARRLPGHLAELRDGGWEAARRVRGRATHYRVAGAACMGGAEQVATWLNRRELRWVEPEADTARIMSVLADRPEEWRRDLAVRLVRRLRPATGPVWQRVESRGNWDLAAALVIETGVEPPESDAFVSGWVSRRAEQHCTNQGPALDDDPLLDHMLPRVFQAQGVAEGLVWDRGLWEVTFIGRIVALAATGRVSRRMLLDGCASRFLTGVDASDAAPFVTLWRELRPEPAEIPVVDFVRMLPSASSPVVQLGLEELRRAEQALDGELFAEAVQALAYRPEKKYVAAAVKWIAAAPPSRGALAVAALAPVFDVDTLRERAVRVAVKLAPHVAAPDGEEIRAAAARLPA
;
A
#
# COMPACT_ATOMS: atom_id res chain seq x y z
N MET A 1 -4.64 40.14 -26.19
CA MET A 1 -3.94 38.85 -26.37
C MET A 1 -4.97 37.83 -26.85
N ASN A 2 -4.81 37.20 -28.02
CA ASN A 2 -5.87 36.36 -28.60
C ASN A 2 -5.62 34.86 -28.33
N ALA A 3 -6.68 34.05 -28.28
CA ALA A 3 -6.64 32.59 -28.14
C ALA A 3 -5.84 31.91 -29.27
N ASP A 4 -5.86 32.46 -30.49
CA ASP A 4 -5.04 31.97 -31.61
C ASP A 4 -3.53 32.00 -31.27
N ASP A 5 -3.09 32.96 -30.47
CA ASP A 5 -1.68 33.11 -30.08
C ASP A 5 -1.25 32.05 -29.07
N VAL A 6 -2.21 31.55 -28.27
CA VAL A 6 -1.99 30.42 -27.36
C VAL A 6 -1.88 29.13 -28.17
N LEU A 7 -2.79 28.90 -29.12
CA LEU A 7 -2.77 27.69 -29.96
C LEU A 7 -1.49 27.61 -30.78
N ARG A 8 -1.06 28.72 -31.41
CA ARG A 8 0.23 28.79 -32.12
C ARG A 8 1.43 28.48 -31.22
N ARG A 9 1.41 28.90 -29.96
CA ARG A 9 2.47 28.58 -28.98
C ARG A 9 2.44 27.12 -28.54
N ILE A 10 1.27 26.49 -28.49
CA ILE A 10 1.16 25.04 -28.28
C ILE A 10 1.78 24.29 -29.47
N ASP A 11 1.62 24.79 -30.70
CA ASP A 11 2.07 24.09 -31.89
C ASP A 11 3.58 24.14 -32.14
N GLY A 12 4.24 25.24 -31.81
CA GLY A 12 5.66 25.43 -32.10
C GLY A 12 6.44 26.31 -31.12
N GLY A 13 5.82 26.74 -30.02
CA GLY A 13 6.47 27.60 -29.01
C GLY A 13 7.20 26.82 -27.92
N SER A 14 8.08 27.51 -27.18
CA SER A 14 8.62 26.97 -25.93
C SER A 14 7.56 26.97 -24.83
N VAL A 15 7.60 25.96 -23.95
CA VAL A 15 6.66 25.86 -22.82
C VAL A 15 6.79 27.08 -21.90
N ASP A 16 8.01 27.54 -21.65
CA ASP A 16 8.24 28.68 -20.74
C ASP A 16 7.72 29.99 -21.36
N GLY A 17 7.82 30.13 -22.69
CA GLY A 17 7.19 31.22 -23.43
C GLY A 17 5.66 31.17 -23.35
N LEU A 18 5.07 29.96 -23.36
CA LEU A 18 3.64 29.78 -23.13
C LEU A 18 3.24 30.15 -21.70
N VAL A 19 3.98 29.70 -20.67
CA VAL A 19 3.75 30.06 -19.26
C VAL A 19 3.76 31.59 -19.08
N ALA A 20 4.78 32.26 -19.60
CA ALA A 20 4.90 33.72 -19.50
C ALA A 20 3.75 34.45 -20.22
N TYR A 21 3.23 33.87 -21.31
CA TYR A 21 2.12 34.44 -22.07
C TYR A 21 0.78 34.24 -21.35
N VAL A 22 0.47 33.02 -20.89
CA VAL A 22 -0.82 32.73 -20.25
C VAL A 22 -1.01 33.47 -18.93
N LYS A 23 0.08 33.78 -18.21
CA LYS A 23 0.02 34.61 -16.99
C LYS A 23 -0.48 36.03 -17.25
N LYS A 24 -0.25 36.57 -18.46
CA LYS A 24 -0.67 37.93 -18.84
C LYS A 24 -2.13 37.98 -19.30
N LEU A 25 -2.76 36.84 -19.60
CA LEU A 25 -4.12 36.80 -20.14
C LEU A 25 -5.16 37.29 -19.13
N GLY A 26 -6.09 38.12 -19.59
CA GLY A 26 -7.28 38.53 -18.87
C GLY A 26 -8.34 37.41 -18.76
N GLY A 27 -9.38 37.65 -17.95
CA GLY A 27 -10.43 36.66 -17.69
C GLY A 27 -11.21 36.22 -18.92
N ASP A 28 -11.57 37.15 -19.81
CA ASP A 28 -12.26 36.84 -21.07
C ASP A 28 -11.39 36.04 -22.04
N GLU A 29 -10.12 36.42 -22.16
CA GLU A 29 -9.15 35.75 -23.03
C GLU A 29 -8.91 34.30 -22.55
N ARG A 30 -8.78 34.08 -21.22
CA ARG A 30 -8.68 32.74 -20.62
C ARG A 30 -9.93 31.90 -20.90
N ARG A 31 -11.13 32.47 -20.77
CA ARG A 31 -12.38 31.76 -21.08
C ARG A 31 -12.44 31.35 -22.55
N GLU A 32 -12.01 32.22 -23.45
CA GLU A 32 -12.01 31.92 -24.88
C GLU A 32 -11.01 30.80 -25.24
N VAL A 33 -9.80 30.86 -24.68
CA VAL A 33 -8.82 29.75 -24.81
C VAL A 33 -9.41 28.45 -24.28
N ALA A 34 -10.03 28.46 -23.11
CA ALA A 34 -10.61 27.26 -22.49
C ALA A 34 -11.71 26.61 -23.34
N ARG A 35 -12.49 27.40 -24.10
CA ARG A 35 -13.51 26.87 -25.03
C ARG A 35 -12.89 26.20 -26.24
N ARG A 36 -11.81 26.76 -26.78
CA ARG A 36 -11.18 26.29 -28.03
C ARG A 36 -10.20 25.13 -27.82
N LEU A 37 -9.59 25.03 -26.64
CA LEU A 37 -8.55 24.05 -26.34
C LEU A 37 -8.97 22.58 -26.58
N PRO A 38 -10.18 22.12 -26.17
CA PRO A 38 -10.59 20.74 -26.41
C PRO A 38 -10.78 20.42 -27.90
N GLY A 39 -11.30 21.36 -28.69
CA GLY A 39 -11.47 21.22 -30.13
C GLY A 39 -10.13 21.13 -30.85
N HIS A 40 -9.19 22.02 -30.52
CA HIS A 40 -7.84 21.99 -31.07
C HIS A 40 -7.10 20.67 -30.76
N LEU A 41 -7.23 20.16 -29.54
CA LEU A 41 -6.66 18.85 -29.18
C LEU A 41 -7.33 17.69 -29.94
N ALA A 42 -8.63 17.79 -30.21
CA ALA A 42 -9.36 16.76 -30.97
C ALA A 42 -8.92 16.73 -32.44
N GLU A 43 -8.73 17.89 -33.07
CA GLU A 43 -8.23 18.02 -34.44
C GLU A 43 -6.83 17.42 -34.59
N LEU A 44 -5.90 17.73 -33.66
CA LEU A 44 -4.55 17.16 -33.69
C LEU A 44 -4.49 15.64 -33.51
N ARG A 45 -5.53 15.05 -32.92
CA ARG A 45 -5.61 13.60 -32.67
C ARG A 45 -6.07 12.83 -33.92
N ASP A 46 -6.68 13.51 -34.89
CA ASP A 46 -7.11 12.87 -36.12
C ASP A 46 -5.87 12.52 -36.98
N GLY A 47 -5.70 11.25 -37.34
CA GLY A 47 -4.53 10.77 -38.10
C GLY A 47 -3.62 9.72 -37.45
N GLY A 48 -4.11 8.90 -36.52
CA GLY A 48 -3.44 7.66 -36.10
C GLY A 48 -2.19 7.84 -35.22
N TRP A 49 -1.15 7.02 -35.42
CA TRP A 49 0.02 6.95 -34.51
C TRP A 49 0.89 8.22 -34.53
N GLU A 50 1.08 8.84 -35.69
CA GLU A 50 1.84 10.10 -35.80
C GLU A 50 1.15 11.25 -35.08
N ALA A 51 -0.18 11.33 -35.18
CA ALA A 51 -1.01 12.25 -34.42
C ALA A 51 -0.84 12.04 -32.90
N ALA A 52 -0.87 10.79 -32.44
CA ALA A 52 -0.62 10.47 -31.04
C ALA A 52 0.79 10.89 -30.57
N ARG A 53 1.82 10.73 -31.41
CA ARG A 53 3.19 11.19 -31.10
C ARG A 53 3.28 12.72 -31.01
N ARG A 54 2.62 13.45 -31.92
CA ARG A 54 2.54 14.92 -31.86
C ARG A 54 1.85 15.41 -30.60
N VAL A 55 0.73 14.78 -30.22
CA VAL A 55 0.01 15.12 -28.98
C VAL A 55 0.89 14.87 -27.75
N ARG A 56 1.61 13.75 -27.69
CA ARG A 56 2.56 13.49 -26.60
C ARG A 56 3.65 14.56 -26.51
N GLY A 57 4.24 14.95 -27.64
CA GLY A 57 5.26 16.00 -27.69
C GLY A 57 4.76 17.38 -27.23
N ARG A 58 3.44 17.60 -27.20
CA ARG A 58 2.78 18.86 -26.80
C ARG A 58 1.98 18.73 -25.50
N ALA A 59 2.06 17.60 -24.80
CA ALA A 59 1.24 17.32 -23.64
C ALA A 59 1.39 18.38 -22.54
N THR A 60 2.64 18.75 -22.20
CA THR A 60 2.93 19.83 -21.23
C THR A 60 2.32 21.16 -21.65
N HIS A 61 2.40 21.55 -22.93
CA HIS A 61 1.78 22.79 -23.41
C HIS A 61 0.26 22.80 -23.20
N TYR A 62 -0.41 21.70 -23.55
CA TYR A 62 -1.85 21.56 -23.34
C TYR A 62 -2.24 21.56 -21.87
N ARG A 63 -1.44 20.95 -20.99
CA ARG A 63 -1.68 20.95 -19.55
C ARG A 63 -1.54 22.35 -18.96
N VAL A 64 -0.46 23.06 -19.29
CA VAL A 64 -0.23 24.46 -18.86
C VAL A 64 -1.37 25.35 -19.34
N ALA A 65 -1.74 25.28 -20.62
CA ALA A 65 -2.83 26.09 -21.17
C ALA A 65 -4.17 25.77 -20.47
N GLY A 66 -4.48 24.50 -20.26
CA GLY A 66 -5.70 24.08 -19.57
C GLY A 66 -5.74 24.55 -18.11
N ALA A 67 -4.66 24.34 -17.35
CA ALA A 67 -4.57 24.78 -15.96
C ALA A 67 -4.69 26.31 -15.81
N ALA A 68 -4.06 27.06 -16.70
CA ALA A 68 -4.09 28.52 -16.68
C ALA A 68 -5.45 29.10 -17.08
N CYS A 69 -6.16 28.47 -18.03
CA CYS A 69 -7.30 29.08 -18.70
C CYS A 69 -8.67 28.55 -18.23
N MET A 70 -8.75 27.30 -17.78
CA MET A 70 -10.01 26.71 -17.30
C MET A 70 -10.44 27.31 -15.97
N GLY A 71 -11.74 27.48 -15.77
CA GLY A 71 -12.27 28.26 -14.64
C GLY A 71 -12.38 27.45 -13.35
N GLY A 72 -12.94 26.24 -13.43
CA GLY A 72 -13.22 25.40 -12.27
C GLY A 72 -12.14 24.37 -11.98
N ALA A 73 -11.90 24.08 -10.70
CA ALA A 73 -10.97 23.04 -10.27
C ALA A 73 -11.34 21.66 -10.86
N GLU A 74 -12.63 21.33 -10.95
CA GLU A 74 -13.10 20.10 -11.59
C GLU A 74 -12.79 20.03 -13.09
N GLN A 75 -12.91 21.16 -13.78
CA GLN A 75 -12.61 21.26 -15.20
C GLN A 75 -11.11 21.04 -15.44
N VAL A 76 -10.27 21.67 -14.62
CA VAL A 76 -8.80 21.49 -14.65
C VAL A 76 -8.43 20.05 -14.30
N ALA A 77 -8.98 19.49 -13.22
CA ALA A 77 -8.71 18.11 -12.82
C ALA A 77 -9.10 17.10 -13.90
N THR A 78 -10.24 17.31 -14.58
CA THR A 78 -10.68 16.49 -15.71
C THR A 78 -9.72 16.61 -16.89
N TRP A 79 -9.32 17.82 -17.22
CA TRP A 79 -8.40 18.10 -18.32
C TRP A 79 -7.03 17.45 -18.12
N LEU A 80 -6.41 17.65 -16.96
CA LEU A 80 -5.09 17.12 -16.63
C LEU A 80 -5.07 15.58 -16.53
N ASN A 81 -6.22 14.94 -16.30
CA ASN A 81 -6.34 13.49 -16.24
C ASN A 81 -6.61 12.80 -17.59
N ARG A 82 -6.76 13.57 -18.69
CA ARG A 82 -6.91 13.03 -20.04
C ARG A 82 -5.71 12.13 -20.40
N ARG A 83 -5.98 10.95 -20.93
CA ARG A 83 -4.98 9.88 -21.17
C ARG A 83 -3.84 10.35 -22.06
N GLU A 84 -4.16 11.13 -23.08
CA GLU A 84 -3.23 11.69 -24.06
C GLU A 84 -2.32 12.78 -23.48
N LEU A 85 -2.71 13.40 -22.36
CA LEU A 85 -1.95 14.45 -21.68
C LEU A 85 -1.16 13.93 -20.46
N ARG A 86 -1.01 12.61 -20.31
CA ARG A 86 -0.26 12.03 -19.17
C ARG A 86 1.25 11.97 -19.41
N TRP A 87 1.67 12.04 -20.67
CA TRP A 87 3.06 11.85 -21.08
C TRP A 87 3.84 13.15 -20.93
N VAL A 88 4.41 13.36 -19.74
CA VAL A 88 5.16 14.57 -19.40
C VAL A 88 6.41 14.24 -18.61
N GLU A 89 7.37 15.16 -18.62
CA GLU A 89 8.47 15.14 -17.66
C GLU A 89 7.90 15.62 -16.30
N PRO A 90 7.82 14.76 -15.27
CA PRO A 90 7.00 15.01 -14.08
C PRO A 90 7.40 16.26 -13.30
N GLU A 91 8.70 16.51 -13.10
CA GLU A 91 9.19 17.57 -12.22
C GLU A 91 8.99 18.95 -12.86
N ALA A 92 9.41 19.13 -14.11
CA ALA A 92 9.24 20.37 -14.83
C ALA A 92 7.77 20.65 -15.19
N ASP A 93 6.96 19.63 -15.49
CA ASP A 93 5.52 19.80 -15.69
C ASP A 93 4.84 20.29 -14.41
N THR A 94 5.14 19.66 -13.27
CA THR A 94 4.62 20.08 -11.96
C THR A 94 5.01 21.52 -11.65
N ALA A 95 6.29 21.88 -11.76
CA ALA A 95 6.76 23.24 -11.49
C ALA A 95 6.05 24.30 -12.37
N ARG A 96 5.84 23.99 -13.66
CA ARG A 96 5.17 24.89 -14.59
C ARG A 96 3.67 25.03 -14.30
N ILE A 97 3.00 23.94 -13.96
CA ILE A 97 1.58 23.97 -13.60
C ILE A 97 1.40 24.74 -12.29
N MET A 98 2.19 24.44 -11.25
CA MET A 98 2.16 25.18 -9.99
C MET A 98 2.36 26.69 -10.22
N SER A 99 3.31 27.05 -11.09
CA SER A 99 3.58 28.45 -11.46
C SER A 99 2.38 29.18 -12.07
N VAL A 100 1.56 28.52 -12.90
CA VAL A 100 0.35 29.15 -13.48
C VAL A 100 -0.88 29.09 -12.57
N LEU A 101 -0.84 28.26 -11.53
CA LEU A 101 -1.88 28.16 -10.52
C LEU A 101 -1.65 29.09 -9.32
N ALA A 102 -0.46 29.66 -9.16
CA ALA A 102 -0.08 30.48 -8.01
C ALA A 102 -1.08 31.63 -7.69
N ASP A 103 -1.64 32.27 -8.72
CA ASP A 103 -2.58 33.40 -8.55
C ASP A 103 -4.04 32.94 -8.26
N ARG A 104 -4.31 31.64 -8.21
CA ARG A 104 -5.64 31.11 -7.92
C ARG A 104 -5.96 31.23 -6.42
N PRO A 105 -7.22 31.53 -6.06
CA PRO A 105 -7.65 31.51 -4.66
C PRO A 105 -7.28 30.21 -3.96
N GLU A 106 -6.90 30.28 -2.68
CA GLU A 106 -6.45 29.11 -1.92
C GLU A 106 -7.52 28.01 -1.88
N GLU A 107 -8.78 28.35 -1.59
CA GLU A 107 -9.89 27.39 -1.56
C GLU A 107 -10.03 26.63 -2.88
N TRP A 108 -9.80 27.31 -4.01
CA TRP A 108 -9.81 26.70 -5.33
C TRP A 108 -8.64 25.72 -5.51
N ARG A 109 -7.44 26.08 -5.03
CA ARG A 109 -6.26 25.20 -5.08
C ARG A 109 -6.44 23.97 -4.19
N ARG A 110 -7.05 24.13 -3.00
CA ARG A 110 -7.42 23.02 -2.09
C ARG A 110 -8.42 22.07 -2.74
N ASP A 111 -9.48 22.59 -3.36
CA ASP A 111 -10.46 21.76 -4.09
C ASP A 111 -9.80 21.00 -5.25
N LEU A 112 -8.90 21.66 -6.01
CA LEU A 112 -8.14 21.01 -7.06
C LEU A 112 -7.25 19.87 -6.52
N ALA A 113 -6.53 20.10 -5.43
CA ALA A 113 -5.67 19.09 -4.79
C ALA A 113 -6.48 17.82 -4.44
N VAL A 114 -7.61 17.99 -3.76
CA VAL A 114 -8.52 16.89 -3.39
C VAL A 114 -9.02 16.13 -4.62
N ARG A 115 -9.40 16.84 -5.69
CA ARG A 115 -9.89 16.22 -6.93
C ARG A 115 -8.81 15.47 -7.67
N LEU A 116 -7.58 16.00 -7.71
CA LEU A 116 -6.45 15.32 -8.33
C LEU A 116 -6.13 14.03 -7.59
N VAL A 117 -6.05 14.05 -6.25
CA VAL A 117 -5.83 12.85 -5.42
C VAL A 117 -6.89 11.78 -5.68
N ARG A 118 -8.18 12.15 -5.74
CA ARG A 118 -9.29 11.22 -6.03
C ARG A 118 -9.26 10.64 -7.46
N ARG A 119 -8.63 11.35 -8.40
CA ARG A 119 -8.53 10.93 -9.80
C ARG A 119 -7.28 10.13 -10.10
N LEU A 120 -6.35 10.02 -9.15
CA LEU A 120 -5.22 9.12 -9.26
C LEU A 120 -5.69 7.69 -9.50
N ARG A 121 -4.85 6.96 -10.21
CA ARG A 121 -5.06 5.54 -10.50
C ARG A 121 -3.79 4.81 -10.08
N PRO A 122 -3.90 3.61 -9.49
CA PRO A 122 -2.74 2.78 -9.22
C PRO A 122 -1.92 2.64 -10.50
N ALA A 123 -0.62 2.79 -10.38
CA ALA A 123 0.27 2.67 -11.53
C ALA A 123 0.35 1.17 -11.88
N THR A 124 -0.39 0.73 -12.89
CA THR A 124 -0.36 -0.65 -13.39
C THR A 124 0.53 -0.76 -14.61
N GLY A 125 1.42 -1.75 -14.64
CA GLY A 125 2.24 -2.06 -15.83
C GLY A 125 3.74 -1.99 -15.59
N PRO A 126 4.55 -2.14 -16.66
CA PRO A 126 6.00 -2.10 -16.60
C PRO A 126 6.55 -0.82 -15.92
N VAL A 127 7.73 -0.93 -15.31
CA VAL A 127 8.38 0.16 -14.56
C VAL A 127 8.39 1.49 -15.32
N TRP A 128 8.71 1.48 -16.61
CA TRP A 128 8.74 2.70 -17.45
C TRP A 128 7.36 3.38 -17.53
N GLN A 129 6.25 2.62 -17.68
CA GLN A 129 4.88 3.17 -17.66
C GLN A 129 4.50 3.77 -16.32
N ARG A 130 5.09 3.26 -15.23
CA ARG A 130 4.85 3.76 -13.88
C ARG A 130 5.62 5.03 -13.60
N VAL A 131 6.86 5.15 -14.09
CA VAL A 131 7.63 6.41 -14.10
C VAL A 131 6.90 7.49 -14.91
N GLU A 132 6.34 7.11 -16.06
CA GLU A 132 5.61 8.03 -16.94
C GLU A 132 4.23 8.46 -16.41
N SER A 133 3.62 7.67 -15.54
CA SER A 133 2.33 8.00 -14.89
C SER A 133 2.49 8.89 -13.65
N ARG A 134 3.71 9.34 -13.31
CA ARG A 134 4.02 10.13 -12.09
C ARG A 134 3.59 11.59 -12.16
N GLY A 135 3.53 12.20 -13.33
CA GLY A 135 3.26 13.64 -13.44
C GLY A 135 1.94 14.09 -12.79
N ASN A 136 0.91 13.23 -12.77
CA ASN A 136 -0.32 13.55 -12.06
C ASN A 136 -0.22 13.34 -10.54
N TRP A 137 0.63 12.42 -10.09
CA TRP A 137 0.89 12.21 -8.66
C TRP A 137 1.74 13.35 -8.10
N ASP A 138 2.85 13.72 -8.76
CA ASP A 138 3.75 14.79 -8.30
C ASP A 138 3.01 16.13 -8.21
N LEU A 139 2.15 16.45 -9.19
CA LEU A 139 1.30 17.65 -9.13
C LEU A 139 0.29 17.60 -7.97
N ALA A 140 -0.35 16.45 -7.73
CA ALA A 140 -1.29 16.30 -6.64
C ALA A 140 -0.58 16.46 -5.28
N ALA A 141 0.59 15.83 -5.11
CA ALA A 141 1.41 15.94 -3.92
C ALA A 141 1.90 17.38 -3.70
N ALA A 142 2.38 18.06 -4.75
CA ALA A 142 2.81 19.46 -4.66
C ALA A 142 1.68 20.38 -4.20
N LEU A 143 0.46 20.22 -4.75
CA LEU A 143 -0.71 21.00 -4.32
C LEU A 143 -1.15 20.67 -2.89
N VAL A 144 -1.11 19.40 -2.49
CA VAL A 144 -1.38 18.99 -1.11
C VAL A 144 -0.40 19.66 -0.15
N ILE A 145 0.89 19.58 -0.44
CA ILE A 145 1.96 20.16 0.40
C ILE A 145 1.82 21.68 0.46
N GLU A 146 1.63 22.34 -0.69
CA GLU A 146 1.51 23.81 -0.76
C GLU A 146 0.28 24.32 0.00
N THR A 147 -0.85 23.61 -0.06
CA THR A 147 -2.10 24.05 0.55
C THR A 147 -2.32 23.51 1.97
N GLY A 148 -1.56 22.50 2.39
CA GLY A 148 -1.77 21.82 3.67
C GLY A 148 -3.16 21.18 3.80
N VAL A 149 -3.83 20.88 2.67
CA VAL A 149 -5.10 20.15 2.72
C VAL A 149 -4.82 18.69 3.07
N GLU A 150 -5.60 18.12 3.97
CA GLU A 150 -5.49 16.71 4.29
C GLU A 150 -5.84 15.85 3.05
N PRO A 151 -4.92 15.00 2.56
CA PRO A 151 -5.19 14.12 1.44
C PRO A 151 -6.39 13.20 1.69
N PRO A 152 -7.35 13.11 0.76
CA PRO A 152 -8.38 12.09 0.77
C PRO A 152 -7.79 10.68 0.86
N GLU A 153 -8.57 9.72 1.37
CA GLU A 153 -8.20 8.31 1.30
C GLU A 153 -8.05 7.87 -0.16
N SER A 154 -6.87 7.37 -0.52
CA SER A 154 -6.52 6.98 -1.89
C SER A 154 -5.29 6.08 -1.88
N ASP A 155 -5.49 4.79 -2.14
CA ASP A 155 -4.40 3.81 -2.26
C ASP A 155 -3.40 4.19 -3.35
N ALA A 156 -3.88 4.79 -4.45
CA ALA A 156 -3.03 5.29 -5.52
C ALA A 156 -2.12 6.43 -5.05
N PHE A 157 -2.58 7.26 -4.11
CA PHE A 157 -1.76 8.33 -3.54
C PHE A 157 -0.70 7.77 -2.59
N VAL A 158 -1.07 6.83 -1.72
CA VAL A 158 -0.15 6.20 -0.77
C VAL A 158 0.89 5.33 -1.49
N SER A 159 0.48 4.48 -2.43
CA SER A 159 1.42 3.68 -3.25
C SER A 159 2.34 4.55 -4.10
N GLY A 160 1.83 5.68 -4.62
CA GLY A 160 2.64 6.67 -5.33
C GLY A 160 3.69 7.33 -4.41
N TRP A 161 3.32 7.66 -3.16
CA TRP A 161 4.26 8.18 -2.16
C TRP A 161 5.38 7.19 -1.88
N VAL A 162 5.05 5.93 -1.55
CA VAL A 162 6.07 4.88 -1.30
C VAL A 162 6.99 4.72 -2.51
N SER A 163 6.42 4.65 -3.72
CA SER A 163 7.20 4.49 -4.96
C SER A 163 8.10 5.69 -5.26
N ARG A 164 7.66 6.92 -4.93
CA ARG A 164 8.46 8.14 -5.09
C ARG A 164 9.61 8.17 -4.08
N ARG A 165 9.37 7.78 -2.83
CA ARG A 165 10.40 7.73 -1.79
C ARG A 165 11.45 6.66 -2.05
N ALA A 166 11.04 5.49 -2.57
CA ALA A 166 11.97 4.45 -2.98
C ALA A 166 12.86 4.91 -4.15
N GLU A 167 12.30 5.60 -5.16
CA GLU A 167 13.08 6.16 -6.26
C GLU A 167 14.07 7.23 -5.79
N GLN A 168 13.58 8.21 -5.03
CA GLN A 168 14.40 9.30 -4.47
C GLN A 168 15.57 8.78 -3.65
N HIS A 169 15.34 7.67 -2.93
CA HIS A 169 16.41 6.98 -2.24
C HIS A 169 17.45 6.39 -3.22
N CYS A 170 17.01 5.68 -4.27
CA CYS A 170 17.91 5.12 -5.28
C CYS A 170 18.68 6.18 -6.08
N THR A 171 18.12 7.37 -6.28
CA THR A 171 18.78 8.45 -7.04
C THR A 171 19.55 9.43 -6.15
N ASN A 172 19.49 9.25 -4.82
CA ASN A 172 19.98 10.21 -3.83
C ASN A 172 19.46 11.64 -4.09
N GLN A 173 18.17 11.74 -4.41
CA GLN A 173 17.48 13.00 -4.72
C GLN A 173 16.32 13.25 -3.75
N GLY A 174 16.00 14.53 -3.55
CA GLY A 174 14.88 14.93 -2.69
C GLY A 174 15.23 14.98 -1.20
N PRO A 175 14.26 15.39 -0.36
CA PRO A 175 14.47 15.54 1.07
C PRO A 175 14.67 14.18 1.75
N ALA A 176 15.30 14.20 2.92
CA ALA A 176 15.35 13.06 3.81
C ALA A 176 13.92 12.68 4.28
N LEU A 177 13.74 11.47 4.83
CA LEU A 177 12.38 10.92 5.09
C LEU A 177 11.75 11.52 6.34
N ASP A 178 12.57 11.87 7.32
CA ASP A 178 12.23 12.69 8.47
C ASP A 178 11.68 14.07 8.10
N ASP A 179 12.20 14.68 7.03
CA ASP A 179 11.81 16.00 6.54
C ASP A 179 10.62 15.99 5.56
N ASP A 180 10.05 14.81 5.24
CA ASP A 180 8.94 14.71 4.28
C ASP A 180 7.64 15.26 4.89
N PRO A 181 7.02 16.32 4.32
CA PRO A 181 5.79 16.91 4.83
C PRO A 181 4.59 15.97 4.82
N LEU A 182 4.64 14.89 4.03
CA LEU A 182 3.57 13.90 3.93
C LEU A 182 3.79 12.69 4.84
N LEU A 183 4.94 12.57 5.52
CA LEU A 183 5.31 11.39 6.32
C LEU A 183 4.22 11.02 7.33
N ASP A 184 3.80 11.97 8.15
CA ASP A 184 2.88 11.72 9.27
C ASP A 184 1.48 11.31 8.78
N HIS A 185 1.11 11.73 7.57
CA HIS A 185 -0.18 11.40 6.97
C HIS A 185 -0.15 10.08 6.16
N MET A 186 0.95 9.84 5.45
CA MET A 186 1.07 8.68 4.56
C MET A 186 1.45 7.42 5.30
N LEU A 187 2.36 7.49 6.27
CA LEU A 187 2.92 6.30 6.91
C LEU A 187 1.86 5.44 7.62
N PRO A 188 0.91 5.98 8.41
CA PRO A 188 -0.17 5.17 8.98
C PRO A 188 -1.04 4.50 7.89
N ARG A 189 -1.26 5.19 6.77
CA ARG A 189 -2.09 4.69 5.66
C ARG A 189 -1.41 3.59 4.84
N VAL A 190 -0.08 3.48 4.88
CA VAL A 190 0.67 2.38 4.21
C VAL A 190 0.17 1.01 4.65
N PHE A 191 -0.23 0.87 5.91
CA PHE A 191 -0.68 -0.41 6.46
C PHE A 191 -2.06 -0.85 5.94
N GLN A 192 -2.87 0.08 5.43
CA GLN A 192 -4.21 -0.20 4.92
C GLN A 192 -4.27 -0.18 3.38
N ALA A 193 -3.43 0.65 2.76
CA ALA A 193 -3.43 0.82 1.31
C ALA A 193 -2.99 -0.44 0.54
N GLN A 194 -3.60 -0.65 -0.62
CA GLN A 194 -3.18 -1.65 -1.60
C GLN A 194 -2.05 -1.12 -2.50
N GLY A 195 -1.26 -2.04 -3.08
CA GLY A 195 -0.24 -1.69 -4.08
C GLY A 195 1.02 -1.00 -3.53
N VAL A 196 1.21 -0.97 -2.21
CA VAL A 196 2.41 -0.39 -1.56
C VAL A 196 3.59 -1.38 -1.53
N ALA A 197 3.30 -2.69 -1.62
CA ALA A 197 4.27 -3.73 -1.32
C ALA A 197 5.52 -3.67 -2.21
N GLU A 198 5.33 -3.45 -3.51
CA GLU A 198 6.44 -3.38 -4.46
C GLU A 198 7.37 -2.20 -4.19
N GLY A 199 6.81 -1.03 -3.85
CA GLY A 199 7.61 0.14 -3.51
C GLY A 199 8.41 -0.05 -2.22
N LEU A 200 7.86 -0.78 -1.24
CA LEU A 200 8.54 -1.07 0.04
C LEU A 200 9.76 -2.00 -0.11
N VAL A 201 9.85 -2.78 -1.19
CA VAL A 201 10.98 -3.71 -1.44
C VAL A 201 11.80 -3.33 -2.66
N TRP A 202 11.49 -2.21 -3.30
CA TRP A 202 12.11 -1.77 -4.55
C TRP A 202 13.63 -1.64 -4.44
N ASP A 203 14.13 -1.17 -3.29
CA ASP A 203 15.55 -0.94 -3.04
C ASP A 203 16.28 -2.15 -2.44
N ARG A 204 15.57 -3.26 -2.19
CA ARG A 204 16.13 -4.45 -1.56
C ARG A 204 17.24 -5.05 -2.43
N GLY A 205 18.43 -5.19 -1.83
CA GLY A 205 19.59 -5.81 -2.49
C GLY A 205 20.30 -4.89 -3.49
N LEU A 206 19.81 -3.66 -3.67
CA LEU A 206 20.46 -2.63 -4.48
C LEU A 206 21.23 -1.63 -3.61
N TRP A 207 20.85 -1.49 -2.34
CA TRP A 207 21.40 -0.49 -1.41
C TRP A 207 21.66 -1.07 -0.02
N GLU A 208 22.56 -0.41 0.73
CA GLU A 208 22.92 -0.80 2.10
C GLU A 208 21.77 -0.58 3.10
N VAL A 209 20.99 0.48 2.92
CA VAL A 209 19.83 0.79 3.76
C VAL A 209 18.58 0.71 2.89
N THR A 210 17.60 -0.09 3.29
CA THR A 210 16.31 -0.20 2.58
C THR A 210 15.32 0.85 3.08
N PHE A 211 14.23 1.08 2.34
CA PHE A 211 13.15 1.98 2.74
C PHE A 211 12.51 1.53 4.05
N ILE A 212 12.36 0.21 4.24
CA ILE A 212 11.96 -0.39 5.53
C ILE A 212 12.98 -0.03 6.61
N GLY A 213 14.28 -0.20 6.35
CA GLY A 213 15.35 0.17 7.28
C GLY A 213 15.31 1.66 7.67
N ARG A 214 14.92 2.56 6.75
CA ARG A 214 14.71 3.98 7.06
C ARG A 214 13.53 4.20 7.99
N ILE A 215 12.40 3.52 7.76
CA ILE A 215 11.24 3.57 8.67
C ILE A 215 11.64 3.08 10.07
N VAL A 216 12.41 1.99 10.16
CA VAL A 216 12.93 1.46 11.43
C VAL A 216 13.87 2.46 12.10
N ALA A 217 14.75 3.14 11.35
CA ALA A 217 15.61 4.19 11.88
C ALA A 217 14.81 5.40 12.42
N LEU A 218 13.72 5.79 11.75
CA LEU A 218 12.81 6.82 12.25
C LEU A 218 12.10 6.41 13.54
N ALA A 219 11.78 5.13 13.69
CA ALA A 219 11.22 4.60 14.94
C ALA A 219 12.27 4.59 16.07
N ALA A 220 13.52 4.22 15.76
CA ALA A 220 14.62 4.20 16.73
C ALA A 220 14.99 5.59 17.24
N THR A 221 14.87 6.62 16.39
CA THR A 221 15.09 8.03 16.75
C THR A 221 13.87 8.69 17.39
N GLY A 222 12.71 8.02 17.42
CA GLY A 222 11.47 8.54 17.97
C GLY A 222 10.71 9.51 17.05
N ARG A 223 11.19 9.76 15.82
CA ARG A 223 10.47 10.58 14.83
C ARG A 223 9.14 9.93 14.42
N VAL A 224 9.09 8.61 14.43
CA VAL A 224 7.88 7.81 14.15
C VAL A 224 7.57 6.94 15.37
N SER A 225 6.28 6.79 15.70
CA SER A 225 5.86 5.90 16.78
C SER A 225 6.10 4.44 16.43
N ARG A 226 6.99 3.78 17.18
CA ARG A 226 7.21 2.32 17.11
C ARG A 226 5.91 1.54 17.28
N ARG A 227 5.08 1.92 18.26
CA ARG A 227 3.78 1.31 18.55
C ARG A 227 2.86 1.36 17.33
N MET A 228 2.79 2.51 16.65
CA MET A 228 2.00 2.66 15.43
C MET A 228 2.44 1.71 14.31
N LEU A 229 3.76 1.50 14.15
CA LEU A 229 4.26 0.56 13.14
C LEU A 229 3.91 -0.89 13.47
N LEU A 230 4.04 -1.30 14.73
CA LEU A 230 3.68 -2.65 15.18
C LEU A 230 2.17 -2.89 15.04
N ASP A 231 1.35 -1.95 15.49
CA ASP A 231 -0.12 -2.02 15.40
C ASP A 231 -0.57 -2.03 13.94
N GLY A 232 0.07 -1.24 13.08
CA GLY A 232 -0.17 -1.24 11.65
C GLY A 232 0.16 -2.58 10.98
N CYS A 233 1.30 -3.18 11.30
CA CYS A 233 1.66 -4.52 10.84
C CYS A 233 0.64 -5.57 11.28
N ALA A 234 0.31 -5.60 12.58
CA ALA A 234 -0.65 -6.56 13.15
C ALA A 234 -2.04 -6.43 12.51
N SER A 235 -2.55 -5.19 12.39
CA SER A 235 -3.82 -4.91 11.72
C SER A 235 -3.82 -5.41 10.29
N ARG A 236 -2.74 -5.17 9.52
CA ARG A 236 -2.65 -5.61 8.12
C ARG A 236 -2.63 -7.13 8.00
N PHE A 237 -1.94 -7.83 8.90
CA PHE A 237 -1.93 -9.29 8.91
C PHE A 237 -3.32 -9.86 9.23
N LEU A 238 -4.05 -9.23 10.15
CA LEU A 238 -5.40 -9.65 10.55
C LEU A 238 -6.45 -9.42 9.46
N THR A 239 -6.40 -8.29 8.73
CA THR A 239 -7.35 -8.00 7.65
C THR A 239 -7.22 -8.94 6.44
N GLY A 240 -6.11 -9.69 6.36
CA GLY A 240 -5.83 -10.60 5.26
C GLY A 240 -5.07 -9.89 4.15
N VAL A 241 -3.84 -10.36 3.91
CA VAL A 241 -2.95 -9.86 2.86
C VAL A 241 -2.46 -11.02 2.01
N ASP A 242 -2.49 -10.83 0.69
CA ASP A 242 -1.96 -11.81 -0.26
C ASP A 242 -0.46 -12.05 -0.02
N ALA A 243 0.02 -13.24 -0.40
CA ALA A 243 1.39 -13.65 -0.09
C ALA A 243 2.46 -12.71 -0.67
N SER A 244 2.24 -12.15 -1.85
CA SER A 244 3.14 -11.17 -2.48
C SER A 244 3.24 -9.88 -1.68
N ASP A 245 2.12 -9.46 -1.11
CA ASP A 245 1.97 -8.16 -0.46
C ASP A 245 2.29 -8.23 1.04
N ALA A 246 2.40 -9.43 1.60
CA ALA A 246 2.75 -9.68 2.99
C ALA A 246 4.25 -9.50 3.28
N ALA A 247 5.11 -9.87 2.33
CA ALA A 247 6.55 -9.98 2.55
C ALA A 247 7.24 -8.69 3.07
N PRO A 248 6.90 -7.48 2.59
CA PRO A 248 7.48 -6.24 3.12
C PRO A 248 7.10 -6.00 4.58
N PHE A 249 5.86 -6.28 4.96
CA PHE A 249 5.37 -6.07 6.33
C PHE A 249 5.91 -7.12 7.30
N VAL A 250 6.09 -8.37 6.86
CA VAL A 250 6.82 -9.40 7.63
C VAL A 250 8.27 -8.96 7.87
N THR A 251 8.89 -8.33 6.87
CA THR A 251 10.26 -7.80 6.99
C THR A 251 10.31 -6.65 7.99
N LEU A 252 9.41 -5.67 7.84
CA LEU A 252 9.30 -4.54 8.77
C LEU A 252 9.07 -5.02 10.22
N TRP A 253 8.15 -5.95 10.44
CA TRP A 253 7.91 -6.54 11.76
C TRP A 253 9.20 -7.15 12.36
N ARG A 254 9.91 -7.96 11.58
CA ARG A 254 11.16 -8.61 12.03
C ARG A 254 12.28 -7.61 12.30
N GLU A 255 12.41 -6.56 11.50
CA GLU A 255 13.41 -5.51 11.72
C GLU A 255 13.09 -4.62 12.92
N LEU A 256 11.80 -4.41 13.21
CA LEU A 256 11.38 -3.75 14.45
C LEU A 256 11.72 -4.58 15.69
N ARG A 257 11.85 -5.91 15.59
CA ARG A 257 12.16 -6.81 16.72
C ARG A 257 11.24 -6.55 17.92
N PRO A 258 9.92 -6.78 17.81
CA PRO A 258 9.01 -6.59 18.93
C PRO A 258 9.45 -7.44 20.12
N GLU A 259 9.32 -6.94 21.34
CA GLU A 259 9.48 -7.75 22.55
C GLU A 259 8.28 -8.70 22.74
N PRO A 260 8.40 -9.81 23.49
CA PRO A 260 7.28 -10.75 23.66
C PRO A 260 6.01 -10.10 24.20
N ALA A 261 6.16 -9.09 25.06
CA ALA A 261 5.05 -8.31 25.62
C ALA A 261 4.40 -7.33 24.63
N GLU A 262 5.08 -7.00 23.53
CA GLU A 262 4.55 -6.14 22.47
C GLU A 262 3.72 -6.93 21.43
N ILE A 263 3.74 -8.27 21.48
CA ILE A 263 3.01 -9.11 20.52
C ILE A 263 1.51 -9.09 20.86
N PRO A 264 0.62 -8.68 19.94
CA PRO A 264 -0.82 -8.76 20.15
C PRO A 264 -1.28 -10.20 19.91
N VAL A 265 -1.11 -11.05 20.93
CA VAL A 265 -1.32 -12.51 20.82
C VAL A 265 -2.73 -12.87 20.31
N VAL A 266 -3.76 -12.11 20.72
CA VAL A 266 -5.14 -12.33 20.26
C VAL A 266 -5.27 -12.15 18.74
N ASP A 267 -4.73 -11.06 18.20
CA ASP A 267 -4.78 -10.78 16.75
C ASP A 267 -3.98 -11.82 15.97
N PHE A 268 -2.84 -12.24 16.52
CA PHE A 268 -1.97 -13.25 15.93
C PHE A 268 -2.62 -14.64 15.92
N VAL A 269 -3.43 -15.01 16.92
CA VAL A 269 -4.23 -16.23 16.89
C VAL A 269 -5.32 -16.12 15.83
N ARG A 270 -6.06 -15.00 15.82
CA ARG A 270 -7.20 -14.79 14.93
C ARG A 270 -6.85 -14.69 13.45
N MET A 271 -5.61 -14.34 13.10
CA MET A 271 -5.17 -14.33 11.70
C MET A 271 -4.82 -15.74 11.18
N LEU A 272 -4.51 -16.72 12.04
CA LEU A 272 -4.02 -18.04 11.60
C LEU A 272 -4.94 -18.78 10.61
N PRO A 273 -6.28 -18.77 10.76
CA PRO A 273 -7.16 -19.54 9.88
C PRO A 273 -7.09 -19.12 8.40
N SER A 274 -6.94 -17.82 8.13
CA SER A 274 -7.11 -17.25 6.78
C SER A 274 -5.86 -16.58 6.22
N ALA A 275 -4.85 -16.29 7.04
CA ALA A 275 -3.65 -15.60 6.59
C ALA A 275 -2.86 -16.42 5.54
N SER A 276 -2.08 -15.72 4.72
CA SER A 276 -1.17 -16.35 3.76
C SER A 276 -0.04 -17.09 4.47
N SER A 277 0.53 -18.12 3.83
CA SER A 277 1.54 -18.98 4.47
C SER A 277 2.73 -18.21 5.10
N PRO A 278 3.32 -17.16 4.49
CA PRO A 278 4.38 -16.40 5.14
C PRO A 278 3.94 -15.74 6.45
N VAL A 279 2.70 -15.23 6.51
CA VAL A 279 2.13 -14.58 7.69
C VAL A 279 1.79 -15.61 8.77
N VAL A 280 1.24 -16.77 8.41
CA VAL A 280 1.00 -17.88 9.37
C VAL A 280 2.32 -18.36 9.99
N GLN A 281 3.38 -18.44 9.18
CA GLN A 281 4.70 -18.81 9.69
C GLN A 281 5.21 -17.79 10.70
N LEU A 282 5.16 -16.49 10.37
CA LEU A 282 5.50 -15.43 11.32
C LEU A 282 4.63 -15.54 12.58
N GLY A 283 3.32 -15.71 12.41
CA GLY A 283 2.38 -15.83 13.51
C GLY A 283 2.74 -16.93 14.49
N LEU A 284 3.05 -18.12 13.98
CA LEU A 284 3.48 -19.26 14.78
C LEU A 284 4.82 -19.01 15.49
N GLU A 285 5.79 -18.36 14.84
CA GLU A 285 7.07 -17.98 15.44
C GLU A 285 6.85 -17.02 16.62
N GLU A 286 6.03 -15.99 16.42
CA GLU A 286 5.74 -14.96 17.42
C GLU A 286 4.90 -15.46 18.59
N LEU A 287 3.84 -16.24 18.33
CA LEU A 287 3.02 -16.82 19.41
C LEU A 287 3.80 -17.78 20.30
N ARG A 288 4.79 -18.52 19.75
CA ARG A 288 5.71 -19.33 20.56
C ARG A 288 6.62 -18.48 21.42
N ARG A 289 7.07 -17.34 20.90
CA ARG A 289 7.93 -16.40 21.63
C ARG A 289 7.18 -15.71 22.77
N ALA A 290 5.88 -15.44 22.58
CA ALA A 290 4.98 -14.91 23.60
C ALA A 290 4.10 -15.98 24.28
N GLU A 291 4.56 -17.23 24.36
CA GLU A 291 3.76 -18.34 24.90
C GLU A 291 3.23 -18.09 26.32
N GLN A 292 3.97 -17.32 27.13
CA GLN A 292 3.55 -16.91 28.48
C GLN A 292 2.31 -16.01 28.49
N ALA A 293 2.09 -15.23 27.44
CA ALA A 293 0.93 -14.35 27.30
C ALA A 293 -0.28 -15.06 26.67
N LEU A 294 -0.10 -16.27 26.13
CA LEU A 294 -1.22 -17.11 25.68
C LEU A 294 -1.81 -17.81 26.90
N ASP A 295 -3.08 -17.55 27.21
CA ASP A 295 -3.84 -18.38 28.13
C ASP A 295 -4.20 -19.74 27.51
N GLY A 296 -4.91 -20.57 28.27
CA GLY A 296 -5.29 -21.92 27.83
C GLY A 296 -6.31 -21.93 26.69
N GLU A 297 -7.23 -20.98 26.65
CA GLU A 297 -8.29 -20.89 25.65
C GLU A 297 -7.71 -20.40 24.31
N LEU A 298 -6.93 -19.31 24.34
CA LEU A 298 -6.21 -18.81 23.16
C LEU A 298 -5.21 -19.82 22.62
N PHE A 299 -4.57 -20.60 23.50
CA PHE A 299 -3.71 -21.70 23.07
C PHE A 299 -4.49 -22.76 22.29
N ALA A 300 -5.63 -23.20 22.81
CA ALA A 300 -6.50 -24.17 22.14
C ALA A 300 -7.01 -23.62 20.80
N GLU A 301 -7.44 -22.37 20.76
CA GLU A 301 -7.86 -21.67 19.53
C GLU A 301 -6.74 -21.65 18.49
N ALA A 302 -5.50 -21.31 18.90
CA ALA A 302 -4.35 -21.23 18.00
C ALA A 302 -4.01 -22.58 17.35
N VAL A 303 -3.93 -23.64 18.15
CA VAL A 303 -3.58 -24.97 17.63
C VAL A 303 -4.73 -25.58 16.83
N GLN A 304 -5.98 -25.27 17.18
CA GLN A 304 -7.14 -25.62 16.36
C GLN A 304 -7.06 -24.93 15.01
N ALA A 305 -6.84 -23.62 14.96
CA ALA A 305 -6.68 -22.88 13.71
C ALA A 305 -5.60 -23.50 12.80
N LEU A 306 -4.47 -23.93 13.37
CA LEU A 306 -3.39 -24.60 12.63
C LEU A 306 -3.73 -26.02 12.17
N ALA A 307 -4.54 -26.76 12.93
CA ALA A 307 -4.93 -28.13 12.61
C ALA A 307 -5.94 -28.22 11.46
N TYR A 308 -6.78 -27.19 11.29
CA TYR A 308 -7.75 -27.09 10.18
C TYR A 308 -7.17 -26.50 8.90
N ARG A 309 -5.89 -26.09 8.91
CA ARG A 309 -5.24 -25.55 7.72
C ARG A 309 -4.94 -26.64 6.69
N PRO A 310 -5.04 -26.34 5.38
CA PRO A 310 -4.72 -27.30 4.32
C PRO A 310 -3.22 -27.62 4.24
N GLU A 311 -2.34 -26.73 4.72
CA GLU A 311 -0.90 -26.93 4.64
C GLU A 311 -0.42 -27.86 5.77
N LYS A 312 -0.04 -29.09 5.39
CA LYS A 312 0.46 -30.16 6.28
C LYS A 312 1.52 -29.72 7.30
N LYS A 313 2.38 -28.75 6.96
CA LYS A 313 3.41 -28.24 7.87
C LYS A 313 2.81 -27.55 9.11
N TYR A 314 1.66 -26.90 9.00
CA TYR A 314 0.97 -26.25 10.13
C TYR A 314 0.20 -27.25 10.97
N VAL A 315 -0.43 -28.24 10.34
CA VAL A 315 -1.03 -29.38 11.05
C VAL A 315 0.01 -30.12 11.88
N ALA A 316 1.17 -30.41 11.29
CA ALA A 316 2.30 -31.02 12.01
C ALA A 316 2.82 -30.13 13.16
N ALA A 317 2.83 -28.80 12.95
CA ALA A 317 3.23 -27.85 13.97
C ALA A 317 2.23 -27.80 15.14
N ALA A 318 0.93 -27.89 14.88
CA ALA A 318 -0.12 -27.98 15.91
C ALA A 318 0.08 -29.21 16.80
N VAL A 319 0.20 -30.40 16.20
CA VAL A 319 0.46 -31.65 16.95
C VAL A 319 1.74 -31.56 17.78
N LYS A 320 2.81 -30.97 17.22
CA LYS A 320 4.07 -30.78 17.94
C LYS A 320 3.91 -29.83 19.12
N TRP A 321 3.13 -28.76 18.97
CA TRP A 321 2.92 -27.75 20.01
C TRP A 321 2.08 -28.31 21.16
N ILE A 322 0.97 -29.00 20.85
CA ILE A 322 0.14 -29.72 21.82
C ILE A 322 0.97 -30.74 22.62
N ALA A 323 1.82 -31.52 21.93
CA ALA A 323 2.65 -32.53 22.57
C ALA A 323 3.72 -31.96 23.52
N ALA A 324 4.18 -30.74 23.27
CA ALA A 324 5.22 -30.05 24.05
C ALA A 324 4.64 -29.26 25.23
N ALA A 325 3.36 -28.88 25.17
CA ALA A 325 2.70 -28.15 26.24
C ALA A 325 2.56 -29.00 27.52
N PRO A 326 2.48 -28.37 28.71
CA PRO A 326 2.11 -29.07 29.94
C PRO A 326 0.80 -29.85 29.77
N PRO A 327 0.66 -31.07 30.34
CA PRO A 327 -0.50 -31.93 30.07
C PRO A 327 -1.86 -31.29 30.30
N SER A 328 -2.01 -30.46 31.35
CA SER A 328 -3.25 -29.71 31.62
C SER A 328 -3.60 -28.72 30.53
N ARG A 329 -2.62 -28.02 29.97
CA ARG A 329 -2.80 -27.07 28.86
C ARG A 329 -3.00 -27.78 27.53
N GLY A 330 -2.23 -28.84 27.28
CA GLY A 330 -2.38 -29.66 26.09
C GLY A 330 -3.76 -30.32 25.99
N ALA A 331 -4.35 -30.71 27.13
CA ALA A 331 -5.69 -31.29 27.19
C ALA A 331 -6.80 -30.34 26.72
N LEU A 332 -6.68 -29.02 26.98
CA LEU A 332 -7.62 -28.01 26.48
C LEU A 332 -7.67 -27.96 24.94
N ALA A 333 -6.58 -28.40 24.29
CA ALA A 333 -6.43 -28.39 22.85
C ALA A 333 -6.68 -29.76 22.20
N VAL A 334 -7.09 -30.78 22.96
CA VAL A 334 -7.12 -32.16 22.45
C VAL A 334 -8.05 -32.31 21.25
N ALA A 335 -9.17 -31.57 21.21
CA ALA A 335 -10.13 -31.56 20.10
C ALA A 335 -9.49 -31.22 18.76
N ALA A 336 -8.46 -30.36 18.74
CA ALA A 336 -7.71 -30.02 17.53
C ALA A 336 -7.01 -31.22 16.87
N LEU A 337 -6.84 -32.35 17.57
CA LEU A 337 -6.26 -33.58 17.00
C LEU A 337 -7.27 -34.38 16.16
N ALA A 338 -8.58 -34.17 16.34
CA ALA A 338 -9.63 -34.89 15.63
C ALA A 338 -9.49 -34.84 14.10
N PRO A 339 -9.35 -33.66 13.44
CA PRO A 339 -9.14 -33.61 11.99
C PRO A 339 -7.80 -34.23 11.55
N VAL A 340 -6.82 -34.34 12.44
CA VAL A 340 -5.49 -34.88 12.13
C VAL A 340 -5.50 -36.40 12.05
N PHE A 341 -6.48 -37.08 12.66
CA PHE A 341 -6.62 -38.53 12.55
C PHE A 341 -6.89 -38.98 11.10
N ASP A 342 -7.47 -38.10 10.28
CA ASP A 342 -7.71 -38.36 8.86
C ASP A 342 -6.45 -38.12 7.99
N VAL A 343 -5.38 -37.57 8.57
CA VAL A 343 -4.10 -37.33 7.87
C VAL A 343 -3.13 -38.49 8.10
N ASP A 344 -3.06 -39.44 7.17
CA ASP A 344 -2.29 -40.70 7.28
C ASP A 344 -0.89 -40.53 7.91
N THR A 345 -0.11 -39.58 7.40
CA THR A 345 1.28 -39.35 7.84
C THR A 345 1.43 -38.73 9.23
N LEU A 346 0.37 -38.19 9.83
CA LEU A 346 0.37 -37.57 11.16
C LEU A 346 -0.52 -38.32 12.17
N ARG A 347 -1.40 -39.21 11.69
CA ARG A 347 -2.37 -39.98 12.48
C ARG A 347 -1.74 -40.65 13.69
N GLU A 348 -0.72 -41.47 13.50
CA GLU A 348 -0.11 -42.25 14.60
C GLU A 348 0.46 -41.35 15.70
N ARG A 349 1.04 -40.20 15.31
CA ARG A 349 1.55 -39.21 16.27
C ARG A 349 0.42 -38.51 17.00
N ALA A 350 -0.63 -38.12 16.29
CA ALA A 350 -1.81 -37.48 16.87
C ALA A 350 -2.50 -38.40 17.88
N VAL A 351 -2.68 -39.69 17.55
CA VAL A 351 -3.26 -40.70 18.46
C VAL A 351 -2.40 -40.85 19.71
N ARG A 352 -1.07 -40.97 19.58
CA ARG A 352 -0.17 -41.05 20.73
C ARG A 352 -0.28 -39.84 21.66
N VAL A 353 -0.41 -38.65 21.10
CA VAL A 353 -0.60 -37.42 21.88
C VAL A 353 -1.96 -37.42 22.57
N ALA A 354 -3.03 -37.81 21.88
CA ALA A 354 -4.38 -37.91 22.46
C ALA A 354 -4.41 -38.90 23.64
N VAL A 355 -3.82 -40.09 23.50
CA VAL A 355 -3.71 -41.09 24.57
C VAL A 355 -2.93 -40.56 25.77
N LYS A 356 -1.81 -39.87 25.53
CA LYS A 356 -1.00 -39.25 26.59
C LYS A 356 -1.80 -38.21 27.37
N LEU A 357 -2.67 -37.44 26.69
CA LEU A 357 -3.43 -36.35 27.29
C LEU A 357 -4.76 -36.80 27.90
N ALA A 358 -5.30 -37.97 27.53
CA ALA A 358 -6.60 -38.48 27.97
C ALA A 358 -6.87 -38.37 29.49
N PRO A 359 -5.90 -38.61 30.40
CA PRO A 359 -6.13 -38.45 31.85
C PRO A 359 -6.44 -37.02 32.30
N HIS A 360 -6.18 -36.01 31.46
CA HIS A 360 -6.31 -34.59 31.76
C HIS A 360 -7.45 -33.90 31.00
N VAL A 361 -8.19 -34.65 30.18
CA VAL A 361 -9.23 -34.12 29.28
C VAL A 361 -10.58 -34.04 29.99
N ALA A 362 -11.25 -32.90 29.85
CA ALA A 362 -12.64 -32.75 30.31
C ALA A 362 -13.60 -33.58 29.46
N ALA A 363 -14.71 -34.03 30.05
CA ALA A 363 -15.68 -34.90 29.39
C ALA A 363 -16.17 -34.43 27.99
N PRO A 364 -16.54 -33.14 27.77
CA PRO A 364 -17.02 -32.68 26.45
C PRO A 364 -15.95 -32.77 25.35
N ASP A 365 -14.72 -32.31 25.60
CA ASP A 365 -13.62 -32.37 24.63
C ASP A 365 -13.21 -33.83 24.31
N GLY A 366 -13.42 -34.72 25.28
CA GLY A 366 -13.19 -36.15 25.10
C GLY A 366 -14.20 -36.83 24.18
N GLU A 367 -15.42 -36.30 23.99
CA GLU A 367 -16.43 -36.89 23.11
C GLU A 367 -16.08 -36.73 21.63
N GLU A 368 -15.62 -35.54 21.24
CA GLU A 368 -15.21 -35.25 19.86
C GLU A 368 -14.04 -36.15 19.44
N ILE A 369 -13.06 -36.33 20.32
CA ILE A 369 -11.91 -37.20 20.07
C ILE A 369 -12.30 -38.68 20.05
N ARG A 370 -13.23 -39.12 20.91
CA ARG A 370 -13.77 -40.50 20.85
C ARG A 370 -14.52 -40.74 19.54
N ALA A 371 -15.32 -39.79 19.08
CA ALA A 371 -16.02 -39.86 17.81
C ALA A 371 -15.05 -39.90 16.61
N ALA A 372 -13.95 -39.13 16.68
CA ALA A 372 -12.89 -39.19 15.68
C ALA A 372 -12.13 -40.52 15.69
N ALA A 373 -11.81 -41.04 16.87
CA ALA A 373 -11.10 -42.32 17.03
C ALA A 373 -11.90 -43.51 16.46
N ALA A 374 -13.23 -43.46 16.53
CA ALA A 374 -14.10 -44.50 15.96
C ALA A 374 -14.01 -44.63 14.43
N ARG A 375 -13.44 -43.63 13.74
CA ARG A 375 -13.20 -43.65 12.28
C ARG A 375 -11.82 -44.15 11.89
N LEU A 376 -10.95 -44.44 12.86
CA LEU A 376 -9.61 -44.94 12.58
C LEU A 376 -9.70 -46.32 11.89
N PRO A 377 -8.86 -46.60 10.89
CA PRO A 377 -8.78 -47.93 10.29
C PRO A 377 -8.35 -48.96 11.35
N ALA A 378 -8.95 -50.15 11.29
CA ALA A 378 -8.78 -51.25 12.23
C ALA A 378 -7.37 -51.84 12.23
#